data_AF-A0A448N070-F1
#
_entry.id   AF-A0A448N070-F1
#
_cell.length_a   1.000
_cell.length_b   1.000
_cell.length_c   1.000
_cell.angle_alpha   90.00
_cell.angle_beta   90.00
_cell.angle_gamma   90.00
#
_symmetry.space_group_name_H-M   'P 1'
#
loop_
_entity.id
_entity.type
_entity.pdbx_description
1 polymer ?
#
loop_
_entity_poly.entity_id
_entity_poly.type
_entity_poly.pdbx_seq_one_letter_code
_entity_poly.pdbx_strand_id
1 'polypeptide(L)'
;MEVDRGDGRKHYASDPEGTFRSQDDRLRHSDNGQFAEDPYAHRPKGIKYYARKILLGDHDWNNPALAERTKADTRIWDEARTKARTDRRAATQAINDIETLKTRDGKKLQLDTTDKSYRKLAEEVKNTSHKLDPESQAKAEQIRNSLEAAADSASDLRKVSEWAGDRAGHHLTLDHAPGANGMGRKHLLGEPADTPDGAKPTGAGKGDRFSTEGDSRLVVGENKGGDSPGLGSRETAAGPRAQQGTAEYVMDLLSGKNQDPRLLETLTALEHSPEHAGFFQKLKTEGVEVVYEMVNARTDGTVRVGQFDLGGKVILKLKDGQLIAEFIKKET
;
A
#
# COMPACT_ATOMS: atom_id res chain seq x y z
N MET A 1 11.35 -23.72 -20.18
CA MET A 1 11.38 -23.87 -21.65
C MET A 1 10.00 -23.53 -22.16
N GLU A 2 9.94 -22.73 -23.22
CA GLU A 2 8.68 -22.40 -23.90
C GLU A 2 8.11 -23.66 -24.56
N VAL A 3 6.80 -23.82 -24.50
CA VAL A 3 6.08 -24.97 -25.05
C VAL A 3 4.91 -24.46 -25.87
N ASP A 4 4.80 -24.96 -27.09
CA ASP A 4 3.61 -24.73 -27.91
C ASP A 4 2.50 -25.68 -27.45
N ARG A 5 1.35 -25.10 -27.07
CA ARG A 5 0.13 -25.83 -26.69
C ARG A 5 -0.95 -25.78 -27.79
N GLY A 6 -0.62 -25.24 -28.97
CA GLY A 6 -1.51 -25.21 -30.14
C GLY A 6 -2.59 -24.13 -30.12
N ASP A 7 -2.52 -23.16 -29.19
CA ASP A 7 -3.48 -22.04 -29.07
C ASP A 7 -2.90 -20.70 -29.56
N GLY A 8 -1.67 -20.70 -30.10
CA GLY A 8 -0.97 -19.51 -30.56
C GLY A 8 -0.57 -18.53 -29.46
N ARG A 9 -0.62 -18.95 -28.19
CA ARG A 9 -0.20 -18.15 -27.03
C ARG A 9 1.12 -18.67 -26.47
N LYS A 10 1.84 -17.82 -25.76
CA LYS A 10 3.10 -18.19 -25.10
C LYS A 10 2.79 -19.04 -23.86
N HIS A 11 3.48 -20.16 -23.69
CA HIS A 11 3.41 -21.00 -22.48
C HIS A 11 4.79 -21.48 -22.08
N TYR A 12 5.00 -21.71 -20.79
CA TYR A 12 6.11 -22.51 -20.30
C TYR A 12 5.65 -23.93 -19.95
N ALA A 13 6.55 -24.91 -20.08
CA ALA A 13 6.29 -26.32 -19.73
C ALA A 13 5.71 -26.51 -18.32
N SER A 14 6.02 -25.59 -17.42
CA SER A 14 5.67 -25.63 -16.01
C SER A 14 4.44 -24.77 -15.65
N ASP A 15 3.86 -24.06 -16.61
CA ASP A 15 2.66 -23.25 -16.37
C ASP A 15 1.45 -24.15 -16.09
N PRO A 16 0.57 -23.81 -15.13
CA PRO A 16 -0.67 -24.53 -14.88
C PRO A 16 -1.49 -24.75 -16.15
N GLU A 17 -2.20 -25.87 -16.22
CA GLU A 17 -3.13 -26.15 -17.32
C GLU A 17 -4.26 -25.11 -17.34
N GLY A 18 -4.71 -24.72 -18.53
CA GLY A 18 -5.72 -23.65 -18.68
C GLY A 18 -5.20 -22.22 -18.44
N THR A 19 -3.88 -22.01 -18.48
CA THR A 19 -3.26 -20.68 -18.41
C THR A 19 -2.34 -20.40 -19.59
N PHE A 20 -2.01 -19.13 -19.83
CA PHE A 20 -1.05 -18.65 -20.83
C PHE A 20 -0.26 -17.43 -20.32
N ARG A 21 0.86 -17.11 -20.96
CA ARG A 21 1.68 -15.93 -20.68
C ARG A 21 1.27 -14.76 -21.58
N SER A 22 0.93 -13.61 -20.99
CA SER A 22 0.76 -12.37 -21.77
C SER A 22 2.10 -11.82 -22.28
N GLN A 23 2.05 -10.79 -23.13
CA GLN A 23 3.25 -10.16 -23.71
C GLN A 23 4.24 -9.65 -22.66
N ASP A 24 3.77 -9.31 -21.46
CA ASP A 24 4.57 -8.91 -20.29
C ASP A 24 4.94 -10.10 -19.37
N ASP A 25 4.92 -11.31 -19.91
CA ASP A 25 5.24 -12.59 -19.27
C ASP A 25 4.42 -12.95 -18.01
N ARG A 26 3.30 -12.25 -17.78
CA ARG A 26 2.40 -12.55 -16.66
C ARG A 26 1.45 -13.70 -16.99
N LEU A 27 1.21 -14.56 -16.00
CA LEU A 27 0.30 -15.69 -16.16
C LEU A 27 -1.17 -15.23 -16.14
N ARG A 28 -1.96 -15.74 -17.08
CA ARG A 28 -3.38 -15.44 -17.23
C ARG A 28 -4.20 -16.69 -17.46
N HIS A 29 -5.45 -16.71 -17.01
CA HIS A 29 -6.37 -17.80 -17.32
C HIS A 29 -6.82 -17.73 -18.79
N SER A 30 -6.81 -18.87 -19.47
CA SER A 30 -7.11 -18.96 -20.90
C SER A 30 -8.57 -18.67 -21.24
N ASP A 31 -9.48 -18.90 -20.30
CA ASP A 31 -10.94 -18.76 -20.45
C ASP A 31 -11.42 -17.30 -20.42
N ASN A 32 -10.84 -16.48 -19.55
CA ASN A 32 -11.33 -15.13 -19.26
C ASN A 32 -10.24 -14.04 -19.33
N GLY A 33 -8.97 -14.42 -19.54
CA GLY A 33 -7.84 -13.49 -19.66
C GLY A 33 -7.47 -12.73 -18.39
N GLN A 34 -8.09 -13.05 -17.25
CA GLN A 34 -7.73 -12.49 -15.95
C GLN A 34 -6.36 -13.01 -15.51
N PHE A 35 -5.72 -12.30 -14.58
CA PHE A 35 -4.47 -12.77 -13.99
C PHE A 35 -4.69 -14.10 -13.27
N ALA A 36 -3.90 -15.10 -13.64
CA ALA A 36 -3.83 -16.35 -12.91
C ALA A 36 -2.79 -16.22 -11.80
N GLU A 37 -2.93 -17.02 -10.75
CA GLU A 37 -1.85 -17.18 -9.77
C GLU A 37 -0.64 -17.78 -10.49
N ASP A 38 0.37 -16.96 -10.70
CA ASP A 38 1.60 -17.39 -11.34
C ASP A 38 2.48 -18.07 -10.27
N PRO A 39 2.68 -19.39 -10.33
CA PRO A 39 3.51 -20.11 -9.36
C PRO A 39 4.98 -19.69 -9.43
N TYR A 40 5.37 -18.91 -10.45
CA TYR A 40 6.70 -18.39 -10.67
C TYR A 40 6.78 -16.86 -10.61
N ALA A 41 5.63 -16.15 -10.53
CA ALA A 41 5.64 -14.73 -10.22
C ALA A 41 6.34 -14.63 -8.88
N HIS A 42 7.47 -13.98 -8.90
CA HIS A 42 8.39 -14.00 -7.78
C HIS A 42 7.63 -13.55 -6.52
N ARG A 43 7.23 -14.51 -5.67
CA ARG A 43 6.99 -14.23 -4.26
C ARG A 43 8.21 -13.41 -3.83
N PRO A 44 8.05 -12.25 -3.19
CA PRO A 44 9.18 -11.39 -2.88
C PRO A 44 10.28 -12.24 -2.24
N LYS A 45 11.40 -12.42 -2.96
CA LYS A 45 12.45 -13.35 -2.55
C LYS A 45 12.93 -12.94 -1.15
N GLY A 46 13.07 -13.93 -0.27
CA GLY A 46 13.63 -13.73 1.07
C GLY A 46 12.64 -13.44 2.20
N ILE A 47 11.31 -13.42 1.97
CA ILE A 47 10.35 -13.40 3.08
C ILE A 47 10.31 -14.79 3.75
N LYS A 48 10.62 -14.83 5.05
CA LYS A 48 10.56 -16.04 5.89
C LYS A 48 9.18 -16.21 6.54
N TYR A 49 8.58 -15.11 7.00
CA TYR A 49 7.30 -15.11 7.71
C TYR A 49 6.24 -14.43 6.85
N TYR A 50 5.24 -15.20 6.42
CA TYR A 50 4.10 -14.71 5.64
C TYR A 50 2.87 -14.57 6.53
N ALA A 51 2.07 -13.55 6.25
CA ALA A 51 0.79 -13.38 6.92
C ALA A 51 -0.15 -14.53 6.59
N ARG A 52 -0.93 -14.95 7.59
CA ARG A 52 -2.05 -15.85 7.37
C ARG A 52 -3.16 -15.12 6.61
N LYS A 53 -4.04 -15.88 5.98
CA LYS A 53 -5.20 -15.31 5.27
C LYS A 53 -6.04 -14.49 6.24
N ILE A 54 -6.13 -13.19 6.00
CA ILE A 54 -7.01 -12.28 6.72
C ILE A 54 -8.45 -12.42 6.20
N LEU A 55 -9.41 -12.39 7.12
CA LEU A 55 -10.82 -12.28 6.79
C LEU A 55 -11.23 -10.81 6.95
N LEU A 56 -11.60 -10.19 5.83
CA LEU A 56 -12.06 -8.81 5.81
C LEU A 56 -13.58 -8.78 5.69
N GLY A 57 -14.24 -8.03 6.58
CA GLY A 57 -15.67 -7.71 6.49
C GLY A 57 -15.88 -6.24 6.13
N ASP A 58 -17.02 -5.94 5.50
CA ASP A 58 -17.43 -4.55 5.31
C ASP A 58 -17.74 -3.91 6.68
N HIS A 59 -17.26 -2.70 6.90
CA HIS A 59 -17.51 -1.93 8.13
C HIS A 59 -18.86 -1.24 8.04
N ASP A 60 -19.71 -1.47 9.04
CA ASP A 60 -20.97 -0.74 9.21
C ASP A 60 -20.74 0.45 10.14
N TRP A 61 -21.03 1.64 9.65
CA TRP A 61 -20.71 2.89 10.35
C TRP A 61 -21.72 3.19 11.44
N ASN A 62 -21.25 3.35 12.68
CA ASN A 62 -22.09 3.81 13.78
C ASN A 62 -22.43 5.30 13.63
N ASN A 63 -21.50 6.08 13.05
CA ASN A 63 -21.65 7.50 12.78
C ASN A 63 -21.85 7.75 11.27
N PRO A 64 -23.07 8.11 10.82
CA PRO A 64 -23.34 8.33 9.40
C PRO A 64 -22.55 9.51 8.81
N ALA A 65 -22.13 10.48 9.62
CA ALA A 65 -21.30 11.57 9.13
C ALA A 65 -19.88 11.08 8.73
N LEU A 66 -19.34 10.06 9.39
CA LEU A 66 -18.07 9.44 9.02
C LEU A 66 -18.21 8.60 7.76
N ALA A 67 -19.34 7.93 7.57
CA ALA A 67 -19.66 7.25 6.32
C ALA A 67 -19.66 8.22 5.13
N GLU A 68 -20.33 9.37 5.26
CA GLU A 68 -20.39 10.38 4.19
C GLU A 68 -19.02 11.03 3.93
N ARG A 69 -18.22 11.29 4.97
CA ARG A 69 -16.83 11.77 4.79
C ARG A 69 -15.98 10.76 4.02
N THR A 70 -16.10 9.48 4.35
CA THR A 70 -15.36 8.41 3.66
C THR A 70 -15.76 8.32 2.19
N LYS A 71 -17.06 8.44 1.87
CA LYS A 71 -17.54 8.52 0.48
C LYS A 71 -17.01 9.75 -0.24
N ALA A 72 -16.91 10.90 0.43
CA ALA A 72 -16.33 12.11 -0.16
C ALA A 72 -14.85 11.92 -0.49
N ASP A 73 -14.08 11.28 0.39
CA ASP A 73 -12.67 10.94 0.16
C ASP A 73 -12.52 10.01 -1.06
N THR A 74 -13.42 9.05 -1.24
CA THR A 74 -13.45 8.18 -2.45
C THR A 74 -13.70 8.96 -3.73
N ARG A 75 -14.51 10.03 -3.73
CA ARG A 75 -14.73 10.85 -4.93
C ARG A 75 -13.45 11.54 -5.39
N ILE A 76 -12.66 12.07 -4.45
CA ILE A 76 -11.35 12.67 -4.74
C ILE A 76 -10.41 11.63 -5.36
N TRP A 77 -10.43 10.41 -4.82
CA TRP A 77 -9.67 9.31 -5.39
C TRP A 77 -10.14 8.90 -6.79
N ASP A 78 -11.46 8.91 -7.04
CA ASP A 78 -12.03 8.62 -8.36
C ASP A 78 -11.65 9.64 -9.42
N GLU A 79 -11.55 10.91 -9.06
CA GLU A 79 -11.07 11.97 -9.94
C GLU A 79 -9.60 11.73 -10.33
N ALA A 80 -8.73 11.48 -9.36
CA ALA A 80 -7.32 11.14 -9.61
C ALA A 80 -7.18 9.87 -10.47
N ARG A 81 -8.01 8.85 -10.22
CA ARG A 81 -8.06 7.60 -10.98
C ARG A 81 -8.48 7.83 -12.43
N THR A 82 -9.47 8.70 -12.64
CA THR A 82 -9.96 9.06 -13.98
C THR A 82 -8.89 9.81 -14.77
N LYS A 83 -8.21 10.76 -14.13
CA LYS A 83 -7.09 11.48 -14.72
C LYS A 83 -5.95 10.54 -15.11
N ALA A 84 -5.48 9.71 -14.17
CA ALA A 84 -4.41 8.75 -14.44
C ALA A 84 -4.75 7.76 -15.57
N ARG A 85 -6.01 7.30 -15.66
CA ARG A 85 -6.47 6.45 -16.78
C ARG A 85 -6.41 7.17 -18.12
N THR A 86 -6.80 8.45 -18.15
CA THR A 86 -6.79 9.28 -19.36
C THR A 86 -5.37 9.55 -19.82
N ASP A 87 -4.51 10.02 -18.92
CA ASP A 87 -3.10 10.30 -19.21
C ASP A 87 -2.35 9.03 -19.62
N ARG A 88 -2.65 7.89 -19.00
CA ARG A 88 -2.09 6.60 -19.41
C ARG A 88 -2.48 6.21 -20.85
N ARG A 89 -3.73 6.44 -21.26
CA ARG A 89 -4.18 6.17 -22.64
C ARG A 89 -3.44 7.08 -23.63
N ALA A 90 -3.30 8.36 -23.30
CA ALA A 90 -2.54 9.32 -24.10
C ALA A 90 -1.06 8.90 -24.20
N ALA A 91 -0.43 8.47 -23.10
CA ALA A 91 0.93 7.95 -23.10
C ALA A 91 1.09 6.68 -23.93
N THR A 92 0.14 5.74 -23.88
CA THR A 92 0.16 4.55 -24.76
C THR A 92 0.16 4.95 -26.24
N GLN A 93 -0.69 5.90 -26.61
CA GLN A 93 -0.70 6.43 -27.98
C GLN A 93 0.63 7.12 -28.32
N ALA A 94 1.15 7.95 -27.42
CA ALA A 94 2.41 8.65 -27.58
C ALA A 94 3.60 7.69 -27.77
N ILE A 95 3.59 6.53 -27.10
CA ILE A 95 4.62 5.48 -27.26
C ILE A 95 4.58 4.92 -28.68
N ASN A 96 3.40 4.59 -29.20
CA ASN A 96 3.25 4.10 -30.58
C ASN A 96 3.73 5.15 -31.61
N ASP A 97 3.54 6.43 -31.28
CA ASP A 97 3.94 7.55 -32.12
C ASP A 97 5.46 7.76 -32.21
N ILE A 98 6.25 7.16 -31.31
CA ILE A 98 7.73 7.24 -31.34
C ILE A 98 8.28 6.66 -32.65
N GLU A 99 7.69 5.57 -33.16
CA GLU A 99 8.14 4.90 -34.39
C GLU A 99 7.97 5.75 -35.65
N THR A 100 7.18 6.82 -35.56
CA THR A 100 6.92 7.74 -36.66
C THR A 100 7.94 8.87 -36.75
N LEU A 101 8.71 9.08 -35.68
CA LEU A 101 9.73 10.14 -35.61
C LEU A 101 10.87 9.85 -36.59
N LYS A 102 11.32 10.90 -37.26
CA LYS A 102 12.40 10.84 -38.23
C LYS A 102 13.60 11.68 -37.80
N THR A 103 14.78 11.13 -38.01
CA THR A 103 16.05 11.83 -37.86
C THR A 103 16.26 12.81 -39.03
N ARG A 104 17.20 13.74 -38.89
CA ARG A 104 17.51 14.74 -39.95
C ARG A 104 17.92 14.12 -41.29
N ASP A 105 18.44 12.89 -41.29
CA ASP A 105 18.77 12.11 -42.49
C ASP A 105 17.58 11.28 -43.02
N GLY A 106 16.36 11.50 -42.50
CA GLY A 106 15.11 10.90 -42.98
C GLY A 106 14.86 9.46 -42.50
N LYS A 107 15.72 8.90 -41.65
CA LYS A 107 15.54 7.56 -41.08
C LYS A 107 14.59 7.59 -39.89
N LYS A 108 13.94 6.46 -39.61
CA LYS A 108 13.12 6.32 -38.39
C LYS A 108 14.00 6.36 -37.14
N LEU A 109 13.52 7.00 -36.08
CA LEU A 109 14.14 6.94 -34.76
C LEU A 109 14.06 5.50 -34.23
N GLN A 110 15.21 4.96 -33.84
CA GLN A 110 15.27 3.69 -33.10
C GLN A 110 15.38 4.00 -31.62
N LEU A 111 14.30 3.78 -30.89
CA LEU A 111 14.26 3.92 -29.44
C LEU A 111 13.59 2.69 -28.85
N ASP A 112 14.26 2.01 -27.93
CA ASP A 112 13.66 0.91 -27.18
C ASP A 112 12.64 1.48 -26.18
N THR A 113 11.38 1.07 -26.30
CA THR A 113 10.28 1.52 -25.43
C THR A 113 9.91 0.49 -24.37
N THR A 114 10.56 -0.68 -24.38
CA THR A 114 10.17 -1.84 -23.58
C THR A 114 10.61 -1.67 -22.13
N ASP A 115 9.74 -2.04 -21.17
CA ASP A 115 10.01 -2.09 -19.73
C ASP A 115 10.57 -0.79 -19.12
N LYS A 116 10.28 0.36 -19.74
CA LYS A 116 10.69 1.68 -19.24
C LYS A 116 9.52 2.38 -18.53
N SER A 117 9.84 3.08 -17.44
CA SER A 117 8.89 4.01 -16.84
C SER A 117 8.64 5.18 -17.79
N TYR A 118 7.43 5.76 -17.75
CA TYR A 118 7.09 6.91 -18.57
C TYR A 118 8.10 8.06 -18.41
N ARG A 119 8.57 8.31 -17.18
CA ARG A 119 9.55 9.36 -16.91
C ARG A 119 10.91 9.09 -17.55
N LYS A 120 11.37 7.84 -17.52
CA LYS A 120 12.62 7.45 -18.20
C LYS A 120 12.48 7.59 -19.71
N LEU A 121 11.36 7.14 -20.26
CA LEU A 121 11.11 7.24 -21.71
C LEU A 121 10.99 8.70 -22.16
N ALA A 122 10.32 9.56 -21.39
CA ALA A 122 10.23 11.00 -21.65
C ALA A 122 11.62 11.65 -21.75
N GLU A 123 12.51 11.33 -20.80
CA GLU A 123 13.87 11.85 -20.80
C GLU A 123 14.69 11.34 -22.00
N GLU A 124 14.52 10.08 -22.41
CA GLU A 124 15.17 9.55 -23.61
C GLU A 124 14.66 10.20 -24.91
N VAL A 125 13.36 10.47 -25.03
CA VAL A 125 12.77 11.22 -26.15
C VAL A 125 13.34 12.65 -26.20
N LYS A 126 13.42 13.33 -25.05
CA LYS A 126 14.05 14.65 -24.94
C LYS A 126 15.52 14.62 -25.39
N ASN A 127 16.29 13.64 -24.92
CA ASN A 127 17.70 13.50 -25.25
C ASN A 127 17.95 13.19 -26.73
N THR A 128 16.99 12.58 -27.43
CA THR A 128 17.10 12.28 -28.86
C THR A 128 16.52 13.37 -29.77
N SER A 129 15.73 14.31 -29.23
CA SER A 129 15.04 15.36 -29.98
C SER A 129 15.96 16.21 -30.87
N HIS A 130 17.19 16.52 -30.42
CA HIS A 130 18.14 17.31 -31.23
C HIS A 130 18.57 16.63 -32.55
N LYS A 131 18.40 15.30 -32.66
CA LYS A 131 18.73 14.50 -33.86
C LYS A 131 17.59 14.41 -34.87
N LEU A 132 16.41 14.88 -34.49
CA LEU A 132 15.19 14.79 -35.28
C LEU A 132 15.09 15.91 -36.32
N ASP A 133 14.31 15.67 -37.38
CA ASP A 133 13.85 16.72 -38.28
C ASP A 133 12.85 17.66 -37.58
N PRO A 134 12.60 18.89 -38.09
CA PRO A 134 11.78 19.88 -37.39
C PRO A 134 10.34 19.42 -37.07
N GLU A 135 9.72 18.65 -37.96
CA GLU A 135 8.37 18.11 -37.75
C GLU A 135 8.37 17.09 -36.61
N SER A 136 9.35 16.18 -36.62
CA SER A 136 9.54 15.16 -35.59
C SER A 136 9.97 15.77 -34.26
N GLN A 137 10.66 16.91 -34.24
CA GLN A 137 10.97 17.64 -33.00
C GLN A 137 9.69 18.12 -32.29
N ALA A 138 8.76 18.72 -33.02
CA ALA A 138 7.49 19.16 -32.46
C ALA A 138 6.67 17.97 -31.93
N LYS A 139 6.65 16.85 -32.68
CA LYS A 139 5.97 15.62 -32.24
C LYS A 139 6.64 14.98 -31.02
N ALA A 140 7.97 14.97 -30.95
CA ALA A 140 8.72 14.46 -29.80
C ALA A 140 8.41 15.25 -28.51
N GLU A 141 8.21 16.57 -28.63
CA GLU A 141 7.78 17.41 -27.49
C GLU A 141 6.39 17.00 -26.98
N GLN A 142 5.43 16.76 -27.88
CA GLN A 142 4.08 16.29 -27.52
C GLN A 142 4.11 14.90 -26.86
N ILE A 143 4.95 13.99 -27.38
CA ILE A 143 5.17 12.66 -26.80
C ILE A 143 5.74 12.79 -25.39
N ARG A 144 6.78 13.63 -25.20
CA ARG A 144 7.39 13.87 -23.89
C ARG A 144 6.34 14.34 -22.88
N ASN A 145 5.56 15.36 -23.23
CA ASN A 145 4.56 15.94 -22.34
C ASN A 145 3.49 14.91 -21.93
N SER A 146 3.07 14.03 -22.86
CA SER A 146 2.11 12.96 -22.57
C SER A 146 2.68 11.91 -21.60
N LEU A 147 3.96 11.54 -21.77
CA LEU A 147 4.66 10.62 -20.89
C LEU A 147 4.87 11.22 -19.49
N GLU A 148 5.26 12.48 -19.40
CA GLU A 148 5.40 13.20 -18.12
C GLU A 148 4.06 13.30 -17.39
N ALA A 149 2.99 13.67 -18.08
CA ALA A 149 1.64 13.72 -17.52
C ALA A 149 1.18 12.35 -16.96
N ALA A 150 1.47 11.26 -17.67
CA ALA A 150 1.17 9.91 -17.20
C ALA A 150 2.01 9.48 -15.99
N ALA A 151 3.28 9.88 -15.92
CA ALA A 151 4.13 9.64 -14.75
C ALA A 151 3.63 10.40 -13.53
N ASP A 152 3.30 11.68 -13.70
CA ASP A 152 2.88 12.56 -12.62
C ASP A 152 1.50 12.14 -12.08
N SER A 153 0.53 11.85 -12.96
CA SER A 153 -0.79 11.36 -12.56
C SER A 153 -0.76 9.97 -11.92
N ALA A 154 0.14 9.08 -12.32
CA ALA A 154 0.32 7.80 -11.64
C ALA A 154 0.90 7.96 -10.22
N SER A 155 1.84 8.89 -10.05
CA SER A 155 2.38 9.24 -8.73
C SER A 155 1.32 9.87 -7.83
N ASP A 156 0.52 10.77 -8.38
CA ASP A 156 -0.60 11.41 -7.68
C ASP A 156 -1.67 10.40 -7.27
N LEU A 157 -2.11 9.52 -8.17
CA LEU A 157 -3.06 8.45 -7.85
C LEU A 157 -2.58 7.58 -6.69
N ARG A 158 -1.28 7.25 -6.64
CA ARG A 158 -0.70 6.49 -5.52
C ARG A 158 -0.79 7.29 -4.21
N LYS A 159 -0.43 8.57 -4.23
CA LYS A 159 -0.52 9.46 -3.07
C LYS A 159 -1.96 9.56 -2.54
N VAL A 160 -2.93 9.76 -3.43
CA VAL A 160 -4.35 9.84 -3.07
C VAL A 160 -4.88 8.51 -2.54
N SER A 161 -4.44 7.38 -3.11
CA SER A 161 -4.79 6.04 -2.63
C SER A 161 -4.24 5.76 -1.23
N GLU A 162 -2.99 6.14 -0.96
CA GLU A 162 -2.37 6.02 0.38
C GLU A 162 -3.15 6.90 1.39
N TRP A 163 -3.40 8.17 1.03
CA TRP A 163 -4.19 9.10 1.83
C TRP A 163 -5.60 8.60 2.16
N ALA A 164 -6.33 8.05 1.17
CA ALA A 164 -7.68 7.53 1.36
C ALA A 164 -7.69 6.34 2.34
N GLY A 165 -6.66 5.48 2.29
CA GLY A 165 -6.45 4.42 3.27
C GLY A 165 -6.29 4.98 4.68
N ASP A 166 -5.39 5.97 4.85
CA ASP A 166 -5.13 6.57 6.16
C ASP A 166 -6.35 7.29 6.74
N ARG A 167 -7.10 7.99 5.89
CA ARG A 167 -8.39 8.61 6.23
C ARG A 167 -9.42 7.59 6.70
N ALA A 168 -9.53 6.45 6.01
CA ALA A 168 -10.43 5.37 6.44
C ALA A 168 -10.04 4.80 7.81
N GLY A 169 -8.74 4.57 8.07
CA GLY A 169 -8.26 4.13 9.39
C GLY A 169 -8.52 5.17 10.49
N HIS A 170 -8.38 6.46 10.16
CA HIS A 170 -8.72 7.55 11.07
C HIS A 170 -10.22 7.60 11.39
N HIS A 171 -11.07 7.56 10.36
CA HIS A 171 -12.52 7.52 10.53
C HIS A 171 -12.97 6.30 11.33
N LEU A 172 -12.41 5.12 11.09
CA LEU A 172 -12.70 3.92 11.88
C LEU A 172 -12.36 4.11 13.37
N THR A 173 -11.23 4.79 13.65
CA THR A 173 -10.86 5.12 15.04
C THR A 173 -11.91 6.03 15.67
N LEU A 174 -12.40 7.04 14.94
CA LEU A 174 -13.42 7.97 15.42
C LEU A 174 -14.81 7.33 15.54
N ASP A 175 -15.14 6.38 14.68
CA ASP A 175 -16.41 5.65 14.73
C ASP A 175 -16.53 4.77 15.97
N HIS A 176 -15.38 4.28 16.44
CA HIS A 176 -15.24 3.56 17.70
C HIS A 176 -14.85 4.47 18.88
N ALA A 177 -14.97 5.80 18.78
CA ALA A 177 -14.62 6.70 19.87
C ALA A 177 -15.38 6.36 21.17
N PRO A 178 -14.80 6.60 22.36
CA PRO A 178 -15.40 6.17 23.61
C PRO A 178 -16.76 6.84 23.83
N GLY A 179 -17.78 6.03 24.07
CA GLY A 179 -19.08 6.51 24.51
C GLY A 179 -19.06 6.96 25.98
N ALA A 180 -20.24 7.24 26.54
CA ALA A 180 -20.38 7.66 27.95
C ALA A 180 -19.85 6.63 28.97
N ASN A 181 -19.69 5.36 28.56
CA ASN A 181 -19.12 4.29 29.38
C ASN A 181 -17.57 4.18 29.28
N GLY A 182 -16.91 5.07 28.53
CA GLY A 182 -15.46 5.08 28.36
C GLY A 182 -14.89 3.92 27.53
N MET A 183 -15.74 3.02 27.03
CA MET A 183 -15.35 1.91 26.17
C MET A 183 -15.26 2.40 24.72
N GLY A 184 -14.06 2.37 24.15
CA GLY A 184 -13.83 2.77 22.76
C GLY A 184 -12.35 3.04 22.46
N ARG A 185 -12.10 3.53 21.26
CA ARG A 185 -10.78 3.82 20.71
C ARG A 185 -10.39 5.28 20.92
N LYS A 186 -9.17 5.50 21.42
CA LYS A 186 -8.58 6.84 21.53
C LYS A 186 -7.36 6.93 20.63
N HIS A 187 -7.26 8.02 19.88
CA HIS A 187 -6.16 8.25 18.96
C HIS A 187 -4.82 8.39 19.71
N LEU A 188 -3.74 7.83 19.16
CA LEU A 188 -2.37 8.06 19.64
C LEU A 188 -1.44 8.62 18.56
N LEU A 189 -1.39 7.98 17.38
CA LEU A 189 -0.47 8.36 16.30
C LEU A 189 -1.06 8.07 14.93
N GLY A 190 -0.56 8.78 13.92
CA GLY A 190 -0.96 8.59 12.52
C GLY A 190 -2.25 9.31 12.17
N GLU A 191 -2.35 10.60 12.51
CA GLU A 191 -3.44 11.44 12.02
C GLU A 191 -3.16 11.85 10.56
N PRO A 192 -4.05 11.52 9.61
CA PRO A 192 -3.89 11.92 8.23
C PRO A 192 -4.24 13.40 8.05
N ALA A 193 -3.73 14.00 6.97
CA ALA A 193 -4.21 15.30 6.52
C ALA A 193 -5.66 15.20 6.02
N ASP A 194 -6.42 16.31 6.12
CA ASP A 194 -7.79 16.39 5.62
C ASP A 194 -7.90 16.32 4.09
N THR A 195 -6.81 16.61 3.38
CA THR A 195 -6.77 16.59 1.90
C THR A 195 -5.50 15.87 1.41
N PRO A 196 -5.54 15.32 0.18
CA PRO A 196 -4.36 14.68 -0.39
C PRO A 196 -3.16 15.61 -0.52
N ASP A 197 -3.35 16.91 -0.75
CA ASP A 197 -2.26 17.87 -0.91
C ASP A 197 -1.40 17.99 0.34
N GLY A 198 -2.05 18.03 1.51
CA GLY A 198 -1.38 18.02 2.81
C GLY A 198 -0.88 16.63 3.24
N ALA A 199 -1.25 15.56 2.55
CA ALA A 199 -0.90 14.21 2.93
C ALA A 199 0.61 13.98 2.82
N LYS A 200 1.19 13.47 3.92
CA LYS A 200 2.57 13.03 3.99
C LYS A 200 2.56 11.52 4.18
N PRO A 201 3.18 10.74 3.29
CA PRO A 201 3.30 9.30 3.49
C PRO A 201 3.94 9.03 4.85
N THR A 202 3.37 8.10 5.62
CA THR A 202 3.91 7.67 6.92
C THR A 202 5.40 7.35 6.80
N GLY A 203 5.76 6.68 5.70
CA GLY A 203 7.12 6.33 5.33
C GLY A 203 7.53 4.93 5.81
N ALA A 204 8.64 4.43 5.27
CA ALA A 204 9.14 3.11 5.61
C ALA A 204 9.48 3.00 7.12
N GLY A 205 9.28 1.81 7.68
CA GLY A 205 9.64 1.52 9.07
C GLY A 205 8.60 1.94 10.11
N LYS A 206 7.54 2.66 9.71
CA LYS A 206 6.55 3.25 10.60
C LYS A 206 5.17 2.61 10.44
N GLY A 207 4.36 2.64 11.49
CA GLY A 207 2.96 2.17 11.46
C GLY A 207 2.02 3.29 11.01
N ASP A 208 0.98 2.94 10.27
CA ASP A 208 0.06 3.93 9.68
C ASP A 208 -0.82 4.57 10.76
N ARG A 209 -1.37 3.76 11.67
CA ARG A 209 -2.26 4.23 12.75
C ARG A 209 -2.00 3.51 14.06
N PHE A 210 -1.98 4.26 15.17
CA PHE A 210 -2.02 3.71 16.52
C PHE A 210 -3.16 4.34 17.32
N SER A 211 -3.85 3.51 18.09
CA SER A 211 -4.89 3.93 19.05
C SER A 211 -4.92 3.01 20.26
N THR A 212 -5.44 3.48 21.40
CA THR A 212 -5.77 2.58 22.52
C THR A 212 -7.21 2.11 22.37
N GLU A 213 -7.52 0.90 22.81
CA GLU A 213 -8.89 0.43 22.98
C GLU A 213 -9.11 0.08 24.46
N GLY A 214 -9.82 0.96 25.17
CA GLY A 214 -9.84 0.97 26.63
C GLY A 214 -8.42 1.04 27.23
N ASP A 215 -8.24 0.39 28.38
CA ASP A 215 -6.96 0.41 29.11
C ASP A 215 -6.03 -0.78 28.77
N SER A 216 -6.51 -1.79 28.05
CA SER A 216 -5.79 -3.07 27.92
C SER A 216 -5.26 -3.37 26.54
N ARG A 217 -5.53 -2.52 25.54
CA ARG A 217 -5.19 -2.81 24.14
C ARG A 217 -4.55 -1.64 23.41
N LEU A 218 -3.47 -1.93 22.69
CA LEU A 218 -2.92 -1.08 21.64
C LEU A 218 -3.40 -1.62 20.29
N VAL A 219 -4.14 -0.81 19.54
CA VAL A 219 -4.59 -1.14 18.19
C VAL A 219 -3.62 -0.51 17.19
N VAL A 220 -3.06 -1.35 16.32
CA VAL A 220 -2.19 -0.99 15.20
C VAL A 220 -2.97 -1.20 13.91
N GLY A 221 -3.29 -0.12 13.22
CA GLY A 221 -4.00 -0.15 11.94
C GLY A 221 -3.03 -0.09 10.77
N GLU A 222 -3.09 -1.11 9.91
CA GLU A 222 -2.45 -1.14 8.58
C GLU A 222 -3.45 -0.64 7.56
N ASN A 223 -3.25 0.59 7.12
CA ASN A 223 -4.21 1.29 6.29
C ASN A 223 -3.86 1.09 4.82
N LYS A 224 -4.86 0.73 4.03
CA LYS A 224 -4.69 0.47 2.60
C LYS A 224 -5.78 1.18 1.81
N GLY A 225 -5.39 1.78 0.69
CA GLY A 225 -6.32 2.08 -0.39
C GLY A 225 -6.16 1.05 -1.49
N GLY A 226 -7.26 0.46 -1.94
CA GLY A 226 -7.29 -0.28 -3.19
C GLY A 226 -8.25 -1.46 -3.17
N ASP A 227 -8.57 -1.94 -4.38
CA ASP A 227 -9.39 -3.14 -4.49
C ASP A 227 -8.59 -4.45 -4.28
N SER A 228 -7.27 -4.37 -4.33
CA SER A 228 -6.36 -5.50 -4.12
C SER A 228 -5.04 -5.01 -3.53
N PRO A 229 -5.07 -4.49 -2.29
CA PRO A 229 -3.89 -3.92 -1.68
C PRO A 229 -2.85 -5.01 -1.40
N GLY A 230 -1.59 -4.72 -1.70
CA GLY A 230 -0.47 -5.58 -1.33
C GLY A 230 -0.08 -5.40 0.13
N LEU A 231 0.49 -6.47 0.71
CA LEU A 231 1.11 -6.41 2.03
C LEU A 231 2.62 -6.17 1.87
N GLY A 232 3.11 -5.14 2.55
CA GLY A 232 4.54 -4.83 2.63
C GLY A 232 5.32 -5.89 3.41
N SER A 233 6.63 -5.75 3.44
CA SER A 233 7.51 -6.58 4.27
C SER A 233 8.71 -5.79 4.77
N ARG A 234 9.34 -6.23 5.87
CA ARG A 234 10.55 -5.63 6.42
C ARG A 234 11.54 -6.69 6.90
N GLU A 235 12.82 -6.39 6.82
CA GLU A 235 13.86 -7.18 7.47
C GLU A 235 13.82 -6.91 8.97
N THR A 236 13.62 -7.96 9.77
CA THR A 236 13.54 -7.81 11.23
C THR A 236 14.93 -7.68 11.84
N ALA A 237 15.01 -7.16 13.06
CA ALA A 237 16.26 -7.08 13.82
C ALA A 237 16.91 -8.45 14.03
N ALA A 238 16.13 -9.54 14.00
CA ALA A 238 16.60 -10.91 14.08
C ALA A 238 17.22 -11.44 12.76
N GLY A 239 17.10 -10.69 11.66
CA GLY A 239 17.66 -11.01 10.33
C GLY A 239 16.63 -11.45 9.28
N PRO A 240 15.66 -12.34 9.58
CA PRO A 240 14.67 -12.73 8.58
C PRO A 240 13.73 -11.59 8.19
N ARG A 241 13.22 -11.64 6.95
CA ARG A 241 12.17 -10.74 6.47
C ARG A 241 10.78 -11.27 6.82
N ALA A 242 9.94 -10.38 7.37
CA ALA A 242 8.57 -10.66 7.77
C ALA A 242 7.60 -9.79 6.96
N GLN A 243 6.42 -10.32 6.64
CA GLN A 243 5.35 -9.60 5.96
C GLN A 243 4.45 -8.85 6.95
N GLN A 244 3.86 -7.72 6.52
CA GLN A 244 2.75 -7.09 7.24
C GLN A 244 1.67 -8.13 7.54
N GLY A 245 1.13 -8.11 8.75
CA GLY A 245 0.19 -9.11 9.25
C GLY A 245 0.79 -10.31 10.01
N THR A 246 2.11 -10.37 10.22
CA THR A 246 2.72 -11.38 11.12
C THR A 246 3.11 -10.81 12.49
N ALA A 247 3.27 -11.70 13.47
CA ALA A 247 3.76 -11.35 14.79
C ALA A 247 5.18 -10.74 14.72
N GLU A 248 6.07 -11.33 13.91
CA GLU A 248 7.45 -10.87 13.75
C GLU A 248 7.52 -9.46 13.18
N TYR A 249 6.63 -9.13 12.22
CA TYR A 249 6.56 -7.79 11.67
C TYR A 249 6.14 -6.77 12.73
N VAL A 250 5.03 -7.04 13.44
CA VAL A 250 4.47 -6.05 14.38
C VAL A 250 5.35 -5.91 15.62
N MET A 251 5.96 -6.99 16.13
CA MET A 251 6.90 -6.90 17.26
C MET A 251 8.15 -6.06 16.91
N ASP A 252 8.70 -6.25 15.70
CA ASP A 252 9.83 -5.48 15.19
C ASP A 252 9.49 -4.00 14.95
N LEU A 253 8.23 -3.71 14.57
CA LEU A 253 7.71 -2.35 14.46
C LEU A 253 7.50 -1.69 15.82
N LEU A 254 7.09 -2.45 16.84
CA LEU A 254 6.72 -1.90 18.16
C LEU A 254 7.91 -1.76 19.12
N SER A 255 8.99 -2.51 18.92
CA SER A 255 10.08 -2.63 19.89
C SER A 255 11.44 -2.92 19.27
N GLY A 256 12.51 -2.72 20.04
CA GLY A 256 13.87 -3.05 19.63
C GLY A 256 14.44 -2.10 18.56
N LYS A 257 15.36 -2.63 17.74
CA LYS A 257 16.20 -1.83 16.83
C LYS A 257 15.44 -1.12 15.71
N ASN A 258 14.38 -1.75 15.20
CA ASN A 258 13.61 -1.28 14.04
C ASN A 258 12.27 -0.62 14.42
N GLN A 259 12.11 -0.32 15.70
CA GLN A 259 10.94 0.30 16.28
C GLN A 259 10.54 1.57 15.52
N ASP A 260 9.23 1.82 15.40
CA ASP A 260 8.70 3.13 14.98
C ASP A 260 9.21 4.21 15.96
N PRO A 261 10.07 5.14 15.51
CA PRO A 261 10.74 6.08 16.40
C PRO A 261 9.76 7.02 17.12
N ARG A 262 8.53 7.18 16.62
CA ARG A 262 7.50 8.03 17.21
C ARG A 262 6.81 7.36 18.40
N LEU A 263 6.82 6.03 18.46
CA LEU A 263 5.95 5.28 19.36
C LEU A 263 6.39 5.40 20.82
N LEU A 264 7.68 5.24 21.11
CA LEU A 264 8.19 5.33 22.48
C LEU A 264 7.92 6.71 23.09
N GLU A 265 8.19 7.77 22.33
CA GLU A 265 7.93 9.15 22.75
C GLU A 265 6.43 9.35 23.06
N THR A 266 5.56 8.91 22.14
CA THR A 266 4.11 9.04 22.29
C THR A 266 3.60 8.28 23.51
N LEU A 267 4.01 7.02 23.68
CA LEU A 267 3.57 6.19 24.81
C LEU A 267 4.11 6.71 26.15
N THR A 268 5.33 7.26 26.17
CA THR A 268 5.90 7.86 27.39
C THR A 268 5.19 9.15 27.77
N ALA A 269 4.78 9.96 26.78
CA ALA A 269 4.03 11.17 27.03
C ALA A 269 2.67 10.92 27.72
N LEU A 270 2.12 9.70 27.60
CA LEU A 270 0.88 9.30 28.27
C LEU A 270 0.99 9.25 29.80
N GLU A 271 2.19 9.23 30.38
CA GLU A 271 2.40 9.25 31.85
C GLU A 271 1.66 10.39 32.53
N HIS A 272 1.57 11.53 31.84
CA HIS A 272 0.94 12.75 32.33
C HIS A 272 -0.47 12.97 31.77
N SER A 273 -1.03 11.99 31.05
CA SER A 273 -2.37 12.07 30.45
C SER A 273 -3.41 11.44 31.38
N PRO A 274 -4.31 12.23 32.01
CA PRO A 274 -5.39 11.67 32.81
C PRO A 274 -6.30 10.75 31.99
N GLU A 275 -6.44 11.06 30.69
CA GLU A 275 -7.27 10.30 29.76
C GLU A 275 -6.74 8.88 29.50
N HIS A 276 -5.42 8.68 29.57
CA HIS A 276 -4.77 7.40 29.30
C HIS A 276 -4.13 6.77 30.55
N ALA A 277 -4.48 7.25 31.76
CA ALA A 277 -3.84 6.81 32.99
C ALA A 277 -3.95 5.29 33.23
N GLY A 278 -5.13 4.70 33.00
CA GLY A 278 -5.34 3.26 33.13
C GLY A 278 -4.52 2.46 32.12
N PHE A 279 -4.57 2.86 30.84
CA PHE A 279 -3.75 2.28 29.79
C PHE A 279 -2.25 2.33 30.10
N PHE A 280 -1.73 3.50 30.47
CA PHE A 280 -0.31 3.69 30.75
C PHE A 280 0.13 2.87 31.96
N GLN A 281 -0.70 2.79 33.01
CA GLN A 281 -0.41 1.97 34.18
C GLN A 281 -0.32 0.48 33.81
N LYS A 282 -1.25 -0.02 32.99
CA LYS A 282 -1.20 -1.41 32.50
C LYS A 282 0.03 -1.65 31.61
N LEU A 283 0.35 -0.73 30.71
CA LEU A 283 1.55 -0.82 29.87
C LEU A 283 2.83 -0.99 30.70
N LYS A 284 2.92 -0.34 31.87
CA LYS A 284 4.10 -0.44 32.78
C LYS A 284 4.10 -1.69 33.67
N THR A 285 2.93 -2.21 34.03
CA THR A 285 2.82 -3.24 35.10
C THR A 285 2.45 -4.62 34.59
N GLU A 286 1.45 -4.72 33.72
CA GLU A 286 0.90 -5.99 33.22
C GLU A 286 1.32 -6.25 31.76
N GLY A 287 1.42 -5.19 30.97
CA GLY A 287 1.45 -5.21 29.52
C GLY A 287 0.05 -5.08 28.91
N VAL A 288 0.00 -4.60 27.67
CA VAL A 288 -1.24 -4.44 26.90
C VAL A 288 -1.24 -5.35 25.68
N GLU A 289 -2.40 -5.89 25.33
CA GLU A 289 -2.58 -6.73 24.14
C GLU A 289 -2.49 -5.88 22.87
N VAL A 290 -1.71 -6.35 21.89
CA VAL A 290 -1.61 -5.71 20.57
C VAL A 290 -2.67 -6.31 19.65
N VAL A 291 -3.58 -5.47 19.18
CA VAL A 291 -4.52 -5.78 18.11
C VAL A 291 -3.95 -5.24 16.81
N TYR A 292 -3.62 -6.13 15.87
CA TYR A 292 -3.08 -5.74 14.57
C TYR A 292 -4.15 -5.96 13.50
N GLU A 293 -4.62 -4.88 12.88
CA GLU A 293 -5.73 -4.91 11.95
C GLU A 293 -5.38 -4.27 10.61
N MET A 294 -6.07 -4.72 9.58
CA MET A 294 -6.07 -4.09 8.27
C MET A 294 -7.33 -3.26 8.11
N VAL A 295 -7.18 -2.03 7.65
CA VAL A 295 -8.28 -1.16 7.22
C VAL A 295 -8.11 -0.86 5.74
N ASN A 296 -9.08 -1.23 4.92
CA ASN A 296 -9.00 -1.11 3.47
C ASN A 296 -10.11 -0.20 2.92
N ALA A 297 -9.73 0.99 2.46
CA ALA A 297 -10.57 1.87 1.68
C ALA A 297 -10.71 1.35 0.25
N ARG A 298 -11.95 1.08 -0.18
CA ARG A 298 -12.27 0.52 -1.49
C ARG A 298 -12.64 1.61 -2.49
N THR A 299 -12.54 1.29 -3.78
CA THR A 299 -12.88 2.28 -4.82
C THR A 299 -14.38 2.48 -5.02
N ASP A 300 -15.21 1.68 -4.37
CA ASP A 300 -16.67 1.82 -4.32
C ASP A 300 -17.17 2.61 -3.10
N GLY A 301 -16.25 3.10 -2.26
CA GLY A 301 -16.56 3.87 -1.05
C GLY A 301 -16.85 3.03 0.19
N THR A 302 -16.79 1.70 0.07
CA THR A 302 -16.83 0.82 1.24
C THR A 302 -15.48 0.81 1.96
N VAL A 303 -15.52 0.53 3.27
CA VAL A 303 -14.32 0.25 4.06
C VAL A 303 -14.42 -1.17 4.56
N ARG A 304 -13.33 -1.92 4.39
CA ARG A 304 -13.22 -3.29 4.90
C ARG A 304 -12.22 -3.37 6.03
N VAL A 305 -12.57 -4.09 7.09
CA VAL A 305 -11.74 -4.23 8.28
C VAL A 305 -11.59 -5.70 8.64
N GLY A 306 -10.42 -6.06 9.14
CA GLY A 306 -10.18 -7.39 9.70
C GLY A 306 -8.92 -7.41 10.55
N GLN A 307 -8.88 -8.31 11.54
CA GLN A 307 -7.69 -8.52 12.34
C GLN A 307 -6.79 -9.57 11.70
N PHE A 308 -5.48 -9.34 11.75
CA PHE A 308 -4.49 -10.32 11.34
C PHE A 308 -4.41 -11.46 12.36
N ASP A 309 -4.35 -12.70 11.86
CA ASP A 309 -4.04 -13.85 12.71
C ASP A 309 -2.52 -13.97 12.91
N LEU A 310 -2.07 -13.56 14.09
CA LEU A 310 -0.67 -13.60 14.50
C LEU A 310 -0.22 -14.99 14.98
N GLY A 311 -1.13 -15.97 15.06
CA GLY A 311 -0.86 -17.32 15.60
C GLY A 311 -0.73 -17.37 17.13
N GLY A 312 -1.02 -16.27 17.82
CA GLY A 312 -0.88 -16.06 19.26
C GLY A 312 -1.20 -14.62 19.61
N LYS A 313 -0.89 -14.22 20.85
CA LYS A 313 -1.02 -12.83 21.32
C LYS A 313 0.33 -12.16 21.33
N VAL A 314 0.35 -10.88 20.98
CA VAL A 314 1.50 -10.01 21.22
C VAL A 314 1.15 -9.10 22.40
N ILE A 315 2.01 -9.05 23.40
CA ILE A 315 1.87 -8.17 24.57
C ILE A 315 2.97 -7.12 24.51
N LEU A 316 2.59 -5.84 24.58
CA LEU A 316 3.54 -4.72 24.64
C LEU A 316 3.68 -4.25 26.09
N LYS A 317 4.92 -4.01 26.53
CA LYS A 317 5.25 -3.49 27.86
C LYS A 317 6.21 -2.30 27.75
N LEU A 318 6.08 -1.35 28.66
CA LEU A 318 7.06 -0.29 28.89
C LEU A 318 7.86 -0.63 30.16
N LYS A 319 9.12 -1.02 30.00
CA LYS A 319 10.01 -1.43 31.09
C LYS A 319 11.33 -0.69 30.99
N ASP A 320 11.74 -0.07 32.10
CA ASP A 320 13.03 0.64 32.20
C ASP A 320 13.24 1.67 31.06
N GLY A 321 12.17 2.36 30.66
CA GLY A 321 12.20 3.36 29.57
C GLY A 321 12.25 2.77 28.16
N GLN A 322 12.05 1.46 27.99
CA GLN A 322 12.08 0.78 26.70
C GLN A 322 10.78 0.01 26.45
N LEU A 323 10.35 -0.05 25.20
CA LEU A 323 9.24 -0.91 24.80
C LEU A 323 9.74 -2.31 24.50
N ILE A 324 9.03 -3.31 25.05
CA ILE A 324 9.31 -4.73 24.89
C ILE A 324 8.03 -5.39 24.38
N ALA A 325 8.11 -6.06 23.24
CA ALA A 325 7.02 -6.87 22.71
C ALA A 325 7.29 -8.36 22.96
N GLU A 326 6.33 -9.06 23.56
CA GLU A 326 6.40 -10.48 23.89
C GLU A 326 5.32 -11.25 23.11
N PHE A 327 5.66 -12.42 22.58
CA PHE A 327 4.71 -13.30 21.90
C PHE A 327 4.29 -14.46 22.80
N ILE A 328 2.98 -14.61 22.98
CA ILE A 328 2.35 -15.72 23.70
C ILE A 328 1.64 -16.59 22.67
N LYS A 329 2.20 -17.78 22.41
CA LYS A 329 1.65 -18.71 21.43
C LYS A 329 0.27 -19.19 21.88
N LYS A 330 -0.67 -19.32 20.94
CA LYS A 330 -1.97 -19.96 21.20
C LYS A 330 -1.73 -21.45 21.50
N GLU A 331 -2.18 -21.93 22.66
CA GLU A 331 -2.22 -23.37 22.92
C GLU A 331 -3.15 -24.01 21.87
N THR A 332 -2.62 -25.00 21.16
CA THR A 332 -3.32 -25.81 20.16
C THR A 332 -3.87 -27.06 20.80
#